data_AF-A0A950DMS0-F1
#
_entry.id   AF-A0A950DMS0-F1
#
_cell.length_a   1.000
_cell.length_b   1.000
_cell.length_c   1.000
_cell.angle_alpha   90.00
_cell.angle_beta   90.00
_cell.angle_gamma   90.00
#
_symmetry.space_group_name_H-M   'P 1'
#
loop_
_entity.id
_entity.type
_entity.pdbx_description
1 polymer ?
#
loop_
_entity_poly.entity_id
_entity_poly.type
_entity_poly.pdbx_seq_one_letter_code
_entity_poly.pdbx_strand_id
1 'polypeptide(L)' 'MDVGQRVRALRSLDLGEGGKVDKGAVGVLESINNGPYMPYLVRFPTGTFAFEEGEIEAADGGD' A
#
# COMPACT_ATOMS: atom_id res chain seq x y z
N MET A 1 9.13 5.97 -5.75
CA MET A 1 7.83 6.14 -5.10
C MET A 1 8.02 7.15 -3.99
N ASP A 2 7.07 8.06 -3.82
CA ASP A 2 7.21 9.19 -2.92
C ASP A 2 6.02 9.24 -1.95
N VAL A 3 6.26 9.71 -0.72
CA VAL A 3 5.17 9.91 0.24
C VAL A 3 4.17 10.93 -0.33
N GLY A 4 2.88 10.61 -0.22
CA GLY A 4 1.78 11.33 -0.84
C GLY A 4 1.39 10.82 -2.24
N GLN A 5 2.20 9.94 -2.85
CA GLN A 5 1.88 9.34 -4.13
C GLN A 5 0.75 8.30 -4.00
N ARG A 6 -0.09 8.19 -5.04
CA ARG A 6 -1.03 7.07 -5.16
C ARG A 6 -0.31 5.79 -5.57
N VAL A 7 -0.56 4.73 -4.83
CA VAL A 7 0.02 3.41 -5.09
C VAL A 7 -1.08 2.36 -5.19
N ARG A 8 -0.84 1.32 -5.98
CA ARG A 8 -1.75 0.21 -6.20
C ARG A 8 -1.22 -1.04 -5.53
N ALA A 9 -2.08 -1.76 -4.81
CA ALA A 9 -1.74 -3.08 -4.26
C ALA A 9 -1.65 -4.14 -5.37
N LEU A 10 -0.53 -4.86 -5.44
CA LEU A 10 -0.29 -5.92 -6.41
C LEU A 10 -0.81 -7.30 -5.95
N ARG A 11 -1.10 -7.43 -4.66
CA ARG A 11 -1.74 -8.61 -4.06
C ARG A 11 -2.82 -8.19 -3.05
N SER A 12 -3.72 -9.12 -2.76
CA SER A 12 -4.71 -8.93 -1.70
C SER A 12 -4.07 -9.17 -0.34
N LEU A 13 -4.42 -8.35 0.64
CA LEU A 13 -4.03 -8.48 2.04
C LEU A 13 -5.30 -8.68 2.87
N ASP A 14 -5.31 -9.69 3.72
CA ASP A 14 -6.40 -9.96 4.66
C ASP A 14 -5.81 -10.10 6.07
N LEU A 15 -6.18 -9.19 6.97
CA LEU A 15 -5.73 -9.18 8.36
C LEU A 15 -6.85 -9.62 9.33
N GLY A 16 -7.88 -10.30 8.82
CA GLY A 16 -9.08 -10.64 9.60
C GLY A 16 -9.79 -9.39 10.13
N GLU A 17 -9.93 -9.28 11.45
CA GLU A 17 -10.57 -8.11 12.09
C GLU A 17 -9.83 -6.79 11.85
N GLY A 18 -8.55 -6.84 11.46
CA GLY A 18 -7.75 -5.66 11.09
C GLY A 18 -8.09 -5.05 9.73
N GLY A 19 -8.98 -5.70 8.96
CA GLY A 19 -9.43 -5.24 7.66
C GLY A 19 -8.77 -5.96 6.49
N LYS A 20 -9.25 -5.62 5.30
CA LYS A 20 -8.86 -6.26 4.03
C LYS A 20 -8.56 -5.19 2.97
N VAL A 21 -7.55 -5.47 2.16
CA VAL A 21 -7.19 -4.73 0.95
C VAL A 21 -7.23 -5.70 -0.22
N ASP A 22 -8.04 -5.42 -1.24
CA ASP A 22 -8.09 -6.24 -2.45
C ASP A 22 -6.95 -5.89 -3.41
N LYS A 23 -6.47 -6.89 -4.17
CA LYS A 23 -5.55 -6.65 -5.29
C LYS A 23 -6.12 -5.60 -6.24
N GLY A 24 -5.29 -4.64 -6.63
CA GLY A 24 -5.66 -3.53 -7.50
C GLY A 24 -6.24 -2.33 -6.75
N ALA A 25 -6.48 -2.44 -5.44
CA ALA A 25 -6.90 -1.30 -4.63
C ALA A 25 -5.84 -0.19 -4.70
N VAL A 26 -6.29 1.06 -4.77
CA VAL A 26 -5.42 2.23 -4.80
C VAL A 26 -5.52 2.96 -3.47
N GLY A 27 -4.36 3.20 -2.86
CA GLY A 27 -4.21 3.96 -1.63
C GLY A 27 -3.17 5.07 -1.79
N VAL A 28 -2.88 5.78 -0.70
CA VAL A 28 -1.87 6.84 -0.64
C VAL A 28 -0.70 6.36 0.20
N LEU A 29 0.51 6.45 -0.34
CA LEU A 29 1.73 6.10 0.38
C LEU A 29 2.00 7.14 1.48
N GLU A 30 1.92 6.74 2.75
CA GLU A 30 2.15 7.61 3.91
C GLU A 30 3.59 7.54 4.42
N SER A 31 4.27 6.40 4.24
CA SER A 31 5.67 6.23 4.67
C SER A 31 6.40 5.19 3.83
N ILE A 32 7.72 5.35 3.73
CA ILE A 32 8.65 4.40 3.10
C ILE A 32 9.67 3.83 4.10
N ASN A 33 9.49 4.11 5.40
CA ASN A 33 10.42 3.72 6.46
C ASN A 33 9.68 3.25 7.72
N ASN A 34 8.62 2.47 7.53
CA ASN A 34 7.81 1.93 8.63
C ASN A 34 8.52 0.80 9.39
N GLY A 35 9.30 -0.04 8.71
CA GLY A 35 10.05 -1.12 9.32
C GLY A 35 10.95 -1.87 8.32
N PRO A 36 11.82 -2.78 8.79
CA PRO A 36 12.83 -3.42 7.95
C PRO A 36 12.28 -4.42 6.93
N TYR A 37 11.10 -5.01 7.18
CA TYR A 37 10.49 -6.00 6.29
C TYR A 37 9.25 -5.47 5.55
N MET A 38 8.59 -4.45 6.11
CA MET A 38 7.41 -3.80 5.53
C MET A 38 7.62 -2.29 5.60
N PRO A 39 8.48 -1.74 4.73
CA PRO A 39 8.85 -0.33 4.76
C PRO A 39 7.71 0.58 4.34
N TYR A 40 6.78 0.10 3.51
CA TYR A 40 5.75 0.94 2.92
C TYR A 40 4.48 0.93 3.76
N LEU A 41 4.04 2.11 4.17
CA LEU A 41 2.77 2.30 4.86
C LEU A 41 1.81 2.99 3.91
N VAL A 42 0.67 2.36 3.61
CA VAL A 42 -0.30 2.86 2.63
C VAL A 42 -1.67 3.02 3.28
N ARG A 43 -2.26 4.19 3.10
CA ARG A 43 -3.60 4.51 3.56
C ARG A 43 -4.64 4.22 2.50
N PHE A 44 -5.59 3.37 2.87
CA PHE A 44 -6.80 3.05 2.12
C PHE A 44 -8.03 3.61 2.84
N PRO A 45 -9.20 3.65 2.20
CA PRO A 45 -10.45 4.03 2.86
C PRO A 45 -10.81 3.14 4.06
N THR A 46 -10.39 1.88 4.02
CA THR A 46 -10.65 0.88 5.07
C THR A 46 -9.67 0.95 6.24
N GLY A 47 -8.54 1.63 6.09
CA GLY A 47 -7.49 1.69 7.11
C GLY A 47 -6.09 1.90 6.52
N THR A 48 -5.09 1.88 7.37
CA THR A 48 -3.68 2.00 6.98
C THR A 48 -3.01 0.63 7.13
N PHE A 49 -2.32 0.19 6.07
CA PHE A 49 -1.74 -1.15 5.98
C PHE A 49 -0.27 -1.06 5.54
N ALA A 50 0.54 -2.00 6.04
CA ALA A 50 1.96 -2.08 5.72
C ALA A 50 2.21 -3.11 4.60
N PHE A 51 3.15 -2.79 3.72
CA PHE A 51 3.52 -3.61 2.56
C PHE A 51 5.04 -3.75 2.45
N GLU A 52 5.47 -4.89 1.94
CA GLU A 52 6.85 -5.20 1.58
C GLU A 52 7.23 -4.64 0.20
N GLU A 53 8.51 -4.74 -0.17
CA GLU A 53 8.94 -4.39 -1.52
C GLU A 53 8.33 -5.31 -2.60
N GLY A 54 7.78 -4.72 -3.65
CA GLY A 54 7.12 -5.44 -4.74
C GLY A 54 5.66 -5.86 -4.45
N GLU A 55 5.09 -5.47 -3.31
CA GLU A 55 3.65 -5.64 -3.03
C GLU A 55 2.78 -4.49 -3.52
N ILE A 56 3.39 -3.36 -3.84
CA ILE A 56 2.73 -2.16 -4.33
C ILE A 56 3.47 -1.61 -5.54
N GLU A 57 2.77 -0.83 -6.37
CA GLU A 57 3.35 -0.09 -7.48
C GLU A 57 2.79 1.34 -7.53
N ALA A 58 3.46 2.23 -8.27
CA ALA A 58 2.93 3.55 -8.58
C ALA A 58 1.61 3.41 -9.37
N ALA A 59 0.52 3.99 -8.88
CA ALA A 59 -0.76 3.97 -9.58
C ALA A 59 -0.85 5.04 -10.68
N ASP A 60 0.08 6.00 -10.68
CA ASP A 60 0.17 7.14 -11.61
C ASP A 60 1.11 6.85 -12.80
N GLY A 61 1.12 5.60 -13.26
CA GLY A 61 1.78 5.20 -14.51
C GLY A 61 0.87 5.50 -15.71
N GLY A 62 0.67 6.79 -15.99
CA GLY A 62 0.01 7.27 -17.19
C GLY A 62 0.96 8.09 -18.03
N ASP A 63 1.67 7.42 -18.95
CA ASP A 63 1.99 7.94 -20.29
C ASP A 63 1.93 6.77 -21.28
#